data_AF-A0AAD2JHL7-F1
#
_entry.id   AF-A0AAD2JHL7-F1
#
_cell.length_a   1.000
_cell.length_b   1.000
_cell.length_c   1.000
_cell.angle_alpha   90.00
_cell.angle_beta   90.00
_cell.angle_gamma   90.00
#
_symmetry.space_group_name_H-M   'P 1'
#
loop_
_entity.id
_entity.type
_entity.pdbx_description
1 polymer ?
#
loop_
_entity_poly.entity_id
_entity_poly.type
_entity_poly.pdbx_seq_one_letter_code
_entity_poly.pdbx_strand_id
1 'polypeptide(L)'
;MKTFNVTLSNNKTKTTKTITVIDQMTLTNSNITIIDNILSFLPNSESSPIESFSNTVSISPRSSLRLALQAHQELGSGWKNHSRYSLRLALKSSDSSVSASASSAASVSLPPPSNSKSKSKSKPRSQSRKRAASKKATSCPRFVRTACAAVTAKFQKLLCCRRHKEFRKRFTKNQERRQKFKNYEFAKALETYTTNEYRKINEALRSGTVDSQEEGLQRTIKDAIMAFKIGLRWGELKVCNSKKTLFRGSGSLPFVPQVGATMSDEGFYSTSLHKSIAVDFLAKQKVDEARYLFVLTSHCNGVNVKQFSRCKKEEEVLFAPSTLFRIASVAPGHIEAGVEGTITRVELHEMV
;
A
#
# COMPACT_ATOMS: atom_id res chain seq x y z
N MET A 1 19.53 -26.35 -10.64
CA MET A 1 19.00 -26.61 -9.28
C MET A 1 20.08 -26.24 -8.27
N LYS A 2 19.80 -25.29 -7.38
CA LYS A 2 20.73 -24.80 -6.34
C LYS A 2 20.08 -24.99 -4.98
N THR A 3 20.80 -25.60 -4.05
CA THR A 3 20.32 -25.86 -2.70
C THR A 3 20.99 -24.93 -1.71
N PHE A 4 20.21 -24.34 -0.81
CA PHE A 4 20.66 -23.40 0.21
C PHE A 4 20.21 -23.87 1.59
N ASN A 5 21.14 -23.88 2.54
CA ASN A 5 20.82 -24.11 3.95
C ASN A 5 20.62 -22.77 4.64
N VAL A 6 19.38 -22.47 5.01
CA VAL A 6 19.02 -21.26 5.75
C VAL A 6 18.92 -21.61 7.23
N THR A 7 19.77 -21.02 8.04
CA THR A 7 19.75 -21.23 9.49
C THR A 7 19.20 -20.01 10.20
N LEU A 8 18.12 -20.20 10.95
CA LEU A 8 17.53 -19.19 11.82
C LEU A 8 17.98 -19.45 13.25
N SER A 9 18.63 -18.47 13.88
CA SER A 9 18.99 -18.56 15.30
C SER A 9 18.32 -17.45 16.10
N ASN A 10 17.78 -17.79 17.26
CA ASN A 10 17.58 -16.84 18.35
C ASN A 10 18.46 -17.23 19.55
N ASN A 11 18.46 -16.41 20.61
CA ASN A 11 19.28 -16.58 21.82
C ASN A 11 19.15 -17.94 22.54
N LYS A 12 18.21 -18.81 22.15
CA LYS A 12 17.97 -20.12 22.78
C LYS A 12 17.82 -21.28 21.80
N THR A 13 17.57 -21.05 20.51
CA THR A 13 17.36 -22.14 19.54
C THR A 13 17.91 -21.80 18.17
N LYS A 14 18.52 -22.80 17.52
CA LYS A 14 19.00 -22.73 16.13
C LYS A 14 18.24 -23.77 15.31
N THR A 15 17.57 -23.33 14.25
CA THR A 15 16.81 -24.20 13.34
C THR A 15 17.30 -23.97 11.92
N THR A 16 17.77 -25.04 11.28
CA THR A 16 18.22 -25.01 9.89
C THR A 16 17.17 -25.62 8.98
N LYS A 17 16.86 -24.94 7.88
CA LYS A 17 16.00 -25.45 6.82
C LYS A 17 16.75 -25.43 5.49
N THR A 18 16.62 -26.50 4.73
CA THR A 18 17.20 -26.62 3.39
C THR A 18 16.15 -26.18 2.37
N ILE A 19 16.49 -25.23 1.52
CA ILE A 19 15.65 -24.71 0.44
C ILE A 19 16.32 -25.06 -0.87
N THR A 20 15.61 -25.76 -1.74
CA THR A 20 16.10 -26.14 -3.06
C THR A 20 15.41 -25.30 -4.12
N VAL A 21 16.18 -24.48 -4.83
CA VAL A 21 15.70 -23.65 -5.93
C VAL A 21 15.95 -24.39 -7.24
N ILE A 22 14.89 -24.73 -7.95
CA ILE A 22 14.95 -25.33 -9.27
C ILE A 22 14.85 -24.19 -10.29
N ASP A 23 15.97 -23.82 -10.92
CA ASP A 23 15.94 -22.99 -12.12
C ASP A 23 15.39 -23.85 -13.27
N GLN A 24 14.20 -23.50 -13.78
CA GLN A 24 13.74 -23.95 -15.09
C GLN A 24 13.71 -22.76 -16.04
N MET A 25 14.70 -22.70 -16.93
CA MET A 25 14.60 -22.00 -18.20
C MET A 25 14.32 -23.05 -19.27
N THR A 26 13.14 -23.01 -19.86
CA THR A 26 12.89 -23.60 -21.18
C THR A 26 11.75 -22.86 -21.86
N LEU A 27 12.07 -22.25 -23.00
CA LEU A 27 11.14 -21.76 -24.00
C LEU A 27 10.73 -22.95 -24.87
N THR A 28 9.45 -23.30 -24.92
CA THR A 28 8.79 -23.84 -26.12
C THR A 28 7.27 -23.73 -26.02
N ASN A 29 6.66 -23.61 -27.19
CA ASN A 29 5.25 -23.40 -27.49
C ASN A 29 4.29 -24.44 -26.90
N SER A 30 3.01 -24.04 -26.87
CA SER A 30 1.77 -24.80 -26.69
C SER A 30 1.32 -25.18 -25.26
N ASN A 31 0.19 -24.56 -24.86
CA ASN A 31 -0.87 -24.99 -23.95
C ASN A 31 -0.52 -25.98 -22.83
N ILE A 32 -0.40 -25.49 -21.59
CA ILE A 32 -0.68 -26.30 -20.39
C ILE A 32 -1.39 -25.45 -19.32
N THR A 33 -2.55 -25.96 -18.91
CA THR A 33 -3.32 -25.60 -17.72
C THR A 33 -2.57 -26.01 -16.46
N ILE A 34 -2.30 -25.09 -15.54
CA ILE A 34 -1.75 -25.42 -14.21
C ILE A 34 -2.91 -25.58 -13.23
N ILE A 35 -3.05 -26.80 -12.71
CA ILE A 35 -3.89 -27.14 -11.56
C ILE A 35 -3.03 -26.91 -10.31
N ASP A 36 -3.39 -25.94 -9.48
CA ASP A 36 -2.84 -25.80 -8.13
C ASP A 36 -3.43 -26.89 -7.23
N ASN A 37 -2.62 -27.85 -6.81
CA ASN A 37 -2.96 -28.75 -5.71
C ASN A 37 -1.91 -28.68 -4.59
N ILE A 38 -2.40 -28.05 -3.51
CA ILE A 38 -2.20 -28.29 -2.07
C ILE A 38 -1.14 -29.35 -1.68
N LEU A 39 -0.24 -28.88 -0.81
CA LEU A 39 0.66 -29.62 0.07
C LEU A 39 0.00 -30.85 0.73
N SER A 40 0.51 -32.05 0.45
CA SER A 40 0.31 -33.23 1.29
C SER A 40 1.42 -33.34 2.34
N PHE A 41 1.03 -33.62 3.58
CA PHE A 41 1.91 -33.96 4.68
C PHE A 41 2.00 -35.48 4.80
N LEU A 42 3.23 -36.02 4.87
CA LEU A 42 3.49 -37.32 5.49
C LEU A 42 4.77 -37.21 6.36
N PRO A 43 4.81 -37.81 7.56
CA PRO A 43 6.00 -37.86 8.38
C PRO A 43 6.83 -39.09 8.01
N ASN A 44 8.15 -38.96 7.91
CA ASN A 44 9.05 -40.11 7.89
C ASN A 44 10.06 -40.04 9.03
N SER A 45 10.15 -41.16 9.73
CA SER A 45 11.08 -41.54 10.79
C SER A 45 12.41 -42.05 10.22
N GLU A 46 13.45 -41.77 11.01
CA GLU A 46 14.67 -42.56 11.26
C GLU A 46 15.77 -42.81 10.22
N SER A 47 16.99 -42.46 10.68
CA SER A 47 18.33 -43.03 10.40
C SER A 47 18.89 -42.83 8.97
N SER A 48 20.11 -42.35 8.73
CA SER A 48 21.42 -42.64 9.31
C SER A 48 22.46 -41.61 8.77
N PRO A 49 23.73 -41.58 9.20
CA PRO A 49 24.58 -40.39 9.08
C PRO A 49 25.30 -40.32 7.73
N ILE A 50 25.25 -39.15 7.08
CA ILE A 50 26.10 -38.83 5.93
C ILE A 50 27.01 -37.67 6.33
N GLU A 51 28.29 -37.89 6.08
CA GLU A 51 29.44 -37.04 6.37
C GLU A 51 29.21 -35.57 6.00
N SER A 52 29.51 -34.69 6.95
CA SER A 52 29.45 -33.25 6.77
C SER A 52 30.66 -32.77 5.97
N PHE A 53 30.48 -32.48 4.68
CA PHE A 53 31.38 -31.61 3.94
C PHE A 53 30.99 -30.14 4.21
N SER A 54 31.83 -29.43 4.96
CA SER A 54 31.71 -27.99 5.17
C SER A 54 32.35 -27.24 4.00
N ASN A 55 31.56 -26.88 2.98
CA ASN A 55 31.98 -25.89 2.00
C ASN A 55 31.58 -24.49 2.47
N THR A 56 32.57 -23.76 2.97
CA THR A 56 32.45 -22.35 3.32
C THR A 56 32.51 -21.52 2.03
N VAL A 57 31.35 -21.18 1.46
CA VAL A 57 31.27 -20.26 0.32
C VAL A 57 31.36 -18.82 0.84
N SER A 58 32.48 -18.16 0.57
CA SER A 58 32.66 -16.72 0.75
C SER A 58 31.79 -15.97 -0.26
N ILE A 59 30.69 -15.38 0.18
CA ILE A 59 29.78 -14.57 -0.65
C ILE A 59 30.16 -13.09 -0.52
N SER A 60 30.33 -12.41 -1.65
CA SER A 60 30.67 -11.00 -1.67
C SER A 60 29.55 -10.11 -1.07
N PRO A 61 29.88 -8.94 -0.48
CA PRO A 61 28.90 -8.06 0.19
C PRO A 61 27.76 -7.55 -0.68
N ARG A 62 27.86 -7.65 -2.02
CA ARG A 62 26.83 -7.15 -2.96
C ARG A 62 25.68 -8.13 -3.15
N SER A 63 25.93 -9.44 -3.04
CA SER A 63 24.90 -10.48 -3.21
C SER A 63 23.98 -10.58 -1.98
N SER A 64 24.51 -10.32 -0.79
CA SER A 64 23.76 -10.34 0.48
C SER A 64 22.75 -9.20 0.58
N LEU A 65 23.08 -8.02 0.05
CA LEU A 65 22.17 -6.86 0.05
C LEU A 65 20.95 -7.09 -0.85
N ARG A 66 21.14 -7.70 -2.03
CA ARG A 66 20.06 -7.98 -2.99
C ARG A 66 19.08 -9.02 -2.45
N LEU A 67 19.61 -10.09 -1.85
CA LEU A 67 18.81 -11.11 -1.15
C LEU A 67 18.09 -10.55 0.08
N ALA A 68 18.73 -9.66 0.83
CA ALA A 68 18.12 -8.99 1.99
C ALA A 68 16.98 -8.04 1.59
N LEU A 69 17.15 -7.31 0.47
CA LEU A 69 16.10 -6.47 -0.12
C LEU A 69 14.93 -7.30 -0.63
N GLN A 70 15.21 -8.41 -1.29
CA GLN A 70 14.18 -9.34 -1.77
C GLN A 70 13.41 -9.97 -0.60
N ALA A 71 14.10 -10.45 0.44
CA ALA A 71 13.45 -10.97 1.65
C ALA A 71 12.64 -9.90 2.39
N HIS A 72 13.08 -8.64 2.40
CA HIS A 72 12.32 -7.53 2.96
C HIS A 72 11.08 -7.18 2.11
N GLN A 73 11.17 -7.31 0.78
CA GLN A 73 10.03 -7.12 -0.12
C GLN A 73 9.00 -8.25 0.01
N GLU A 74 9.45 -9.49 0.17
CA GLU A 74 8.59 -10.67 0.28
C GLU A 74 7.96 -10.82 1.68
N LEU A 75 8.70 -10.52 2.76
CA LEU A 75 8.23 -10.72 4.14
C LEU A 75 7.59 -9.48 4.78
N GLY A 76 7.86 -8.30 4.22
CA GLY A 76 7.28 -7.01 4.63
C GLY A 76 7.31 -6.73 6.14
N SER A 77 6.49 -5.76 6.55
CA SER A 77 6.07 -5.60 7.95
C SER A 77 4.65 -6.17 8.08
N GLY A 78 4.44 -7.13 8.97
CA GLY A 78 3.18 -7.85 9.07
C GLY A 78 2.67 -7.99 10.51
N TRP A 79 1.53 -8.66 10.63
CA TRP A 79 0.91 -9.02 11.90
C TRP A 79 0.92 -10.54 12.06
N LYS A 80 1.29 -11.02 13.24
CA LYS A 80 1.12 -12.43 13.63
C LYS A 80 0.69 -12.48 15.08
N ASN A 81 -0.39 -13.20 15.38
CA ASN A 81 -0.93 -13.37 16.74
C ASN A 81 -1.06 -12.04 17.51
N HIS A 82 -1.74 -11.05 16.92
CA HIS A 82 -1.94 -9.69 17.47
C HIS A 82 -0.67 -8.87 17.76
N SER A 83 0.50 -9.35 17.37
CA SER A 83 1.77 -8.65 17.51
C SER A 83 2.28 -8.20 16.16
N ARG A 84 2.67 -6.92 16.06
CA ARG A 84 3.29 -6.36 14.87
C ARG A 84 4.77 -6.69 14.88
N TYR A 85 5.30 -7.24 13.79
CA TYR A 85 6.74 -7.40 13.61
C TYR A 85 7.27 -6.45 12.53
N SER A 86 8.54 -6.07 12.68
CA SER A 86 9.28 -5.29 11.68
C SER A 86 10.68 -5.90 11.58
N LEU A 87 11.04 -6.32 10.37
CA LEU A 87 12.40 -6.71 10.04
C LEU A 87 13.24 -5.43 9.83
N ARG A 88 14.36 -5.32 10.54
CA ARG A 88 15.37 -4.28 10.31
C ARG A 88 16.67 -4.95 9.90
N LEU A 89 17.25 -4.49 8.79
CA LEU A 89 18.59 -4.87 8.38
C LEU A 89 19.60 -4.07 9.20
N ALA A 90 20.36 -4.75 10.05
CA ALA A 90 21.50 -4.17 10.75
C ALA A 90 22.78 -4.58 10.00
N LEU A 91 23.48 -3.58 9.46
CA LEU A 91 24.83 -3.76 8.94
C LEU A 91 25.80 -3.86 10.12
N LYS A 92 26.45 -5.01 10.27
CA LYS A 92 27.51 -5.19 11.26
C LYS A 92 28.81 -4.66 10.65
N SER A 93 29.25 -3.47 11.05
CA SER A 93 30.58 -2.97 10.68
C SER A 93 31.64 -3.77 11.42
N SER A 94 32.47 -4.50 10.68
CA SER A 94 33.66 -5.17 11.21
C SER A 94 34.81 -4.18 11.27
N ASP A 95 34.79 -3.30 12.28
CA ASP A 95 35.98 -2.54 12.68
C ASP A 95 36.31 -2.90 14.12
N SER A 96 37.34 -3.72 14.26
CA SER A 96 38.05 -3.95 15.51
C SER A 96 39.04 -2.81 15.72
N SER A 97 38.66 -1.81 16.52
CA SER A 97 39.52 -1.18 17.53
C SER A 97 38.93 0.14 18.03
N VAL A 98 39.17 0.39 19.33
CA VAL A 98 38.99 1.64 20.08
C VAL A 98 37.63 1.86 20.76
N SER A 99 37.78 2.30 22.01
CA SER A 99 36.93 2.29 23.18
C SER A 99 35.72 3.22 23.19
N ALA A 100 34.70 2.74 23.90
CA ALA A 100 33.52 3.37 24.47
C ALA A 100 33.47 4.91 24.56
N SER A 101 32.35 5.49 24.12
CA SER A 101 31.50 6.37 24.95
C SER A 101 30.13 6.61 24.31
N ALA A 102 29.16 6.88 25.18
CA ALA A 102 27.73 6.73 25.01
C ALA A 102 27.06 7.66 23.98
N SER A 103 25.93 7.22 23.41
CA SER A 103 24.83 8.09 22.99
C SER A 103 23.51 7.32 22.95
N SER A 104 22.69 7.60 23.95
CA SER A 104 21.28 7.28 24.11
C SER A 104 20.39 8.02 23.09
N ALA A 105 19.36 7.34 22.55
CA ALA A 105 18.19 8.00 21.99
C ALA A 105 16.93 7.12 22.14
N ALA A 106 15.87 7.75 22.61
CA ALA A 106 14.66 7.20 23.20
C ALA A 106 13.69 6.55 22.20
N SER A 107 13.10 5.42 22.60
CA SER A 107 11.87 4.88 22.04
C SER A 107 10.67 5.52 22.73
N VAL A 108 9.89 6.31 21.99
CA VAL A 108 8.57 6.80 22.43
C VAL A 108 7.55 5.72 22.11
N SER A 109 7.06 5.03 23.14
CA SER A 109 5.92 4.13 23.07
C SER A 109 4.62 4.95 23.14
N LEU A 110 3.77 4.82 22.13
CA LEU A 110 2.40 5.33 22.18
C LEU A 110 1.51 4.34 22.97
N PRO A 111 0.66 4.79 23.90
CA PRO A 111 -0.29 3.92 24.58
C PRO A 111 -1.48 3.56 23.67
N PRO A 112 -2.14 2.41 23.90
CA PRO A 112 -3.34 2.01 23.16
C PRO A 112 -4.56 2.87 23.54
N PRO A 113 -5.61 2.93 22.70
CA PRO A 113 -6.80 3.71 22.98
C PRO A 113 -7.62 3.05 24.09
N SER A 114 -7.87 3.81 25.16
CA SER A 114 -8.71 3.39 26.29
C SER A 114 -10.20 3.62 25.97
N ASN A 115 -10.98 2.54 26.05
CA ASN A 115 -12.44 2.57 26.13
C ASN A 115 -12.89 3.40 27.33
N SER A 116 -13.87 4.28 27.10
CA SER A 116 -14.48 5.11 28.13
C SER A 116 -15.81 4.49 28.59
N LYS A 117 -15.92 4.25 29.90
CA LYS A 117 -17.06 4.55 30.80
C LYS A 117 -17.20 3.49 31.90
N SER A 118 -16.68 3.80 33.08
CA SER A 118 -17.41 3.59 34.34
C SER A 118 -16.79 4.48 35.41
N LYS A 119 -17.63 5.28 36.05
CA LYS A 119 -17.28 6.17 37.16
C LYS A 119 -17.17 5.34 38.43
N SER A 120 -16.03 5.36 39.10
CA SER A 120 -15.96 5.08 40.54
C SER A 120 -15.00 6.07 41.21
N LYS A 121 -15.54 6.79 42.19
CA LYS A 121 -14.81 7.73 43.06
C LYS A 121 -14.10 6.91 44.13
N SER A 122 -12.78 7.00 44.22
CA SER A 122 -12.04 6.64 45.43
C SER A 122 -10.89 7.62 45.68
N LYS A 123 -10.94 8.28 46.84
CA LYS A 123 -9.94 9.23 47.36
C LYS A 123 -8.56 8.56 47.50
N PRO A 124 -7.44 9.25 47.18
CA PRO A 124 -6.12 8.74 47.51
C PRO A 124 -5.75 9.11 48.95
N ARG A 125 -5.30 8.10 49.70
CA ARG A 125 -4.76 8.21 51.06
C ARG A 125 -3.28 8.54 50.95
N SER A 126 -2.89 9.68 51.52
CA SER A 126 -1.53 10.20 51.58
C SER A 126 -0.66 9.36 52.52
N GLN A 127 0.43 8.80 52.00
CA GLN A 127 1.56 8.34 52.81
C GLN A 127 2.81 9.13 52.43
N SER A 128 3.14 10.09 53.28
CA SER A 128 4.34 10.92 53.21
C SER A 128 5.56 10.14 53.72
N ARG A 129 6.35 9.55 52.82
CA ARG A 129 7.73 9.15 53.13
C ARG A 129 8.65 10.36 52.97
N LYS A 130 8.89 11.07 54.08
CA LYS A 130 9.95 12.08 54.22
C LYS A 130 11.31 11.36 54.16
N ARG A 131 11.93 11.30 52.97
CA ARG A 131 13.37 11.02 52.85
C ARG A 131 14.13 12.33 53.03
N ALA A 132 14.86 12.44 54.14
CA ALA A 132 15.80 13.51 54.39
C ALA A 132 17.02 13.35 53.46
N ALA A 133 16.94 13.95 52.28
CA ALA A 133 18.11 14.11 51.42
C ALA A 133 18.92 15.30 51.93
N SER A 134 20.10 15.00 52.49
CA SER A 134 21.16 15.95 52.85
C SER A 134 21.44 16.91 51.68
N LYS A 135 20.95 18.15 51.81
CA LYS A 135 21.18 19.25 50.87
C LYS A 135 22.59 19.82 51.07
N LYS A 136 23.61 19.21 50.45
CA LYS A 136 24.81 19.96 50.04
C LYS A 136 24.43 20.74 48.79
N ALA A 137 23.84 21.92 48.98
CA ALA A 137 23.56 22.85 47.90
C ALA A 137 24.88 23.50 47.47
N THR A 138 25.59 22.86 46.55
CA THR A 138 26.63 23.53 45.78
C THR A 138 25.96 24.67 45.00
N SER A 139 26.15 25.89 45.48
CA SER A 139 25.56 27.09 44.90
C SER A 139 26.20 27.34 43.54
N CYS A 140 25.58 26.84 42.46
CA CYS A 140 25.92 27.34 41.12
C CYS A 140 25.70 28.87 41.13
N PRO A 141 26.72 29.67 40.76
CA PRO A 141 26.58 31.12 40.69
C PRO A 141 25.40 31.49 39.78
N ARG A 142 24.54 32.42 40.22
CA ARG A 142 23.36 32.88 39.45
C ARG A 142 23.72 33.26 38.01
N PHE A 143 24.91 33.81 37.79
CA PHE A 143 25.47 34.14 36.47
C PHE A 143 25.58 32.95 35.51
N VAL A 144 25.94 31.76 36.01
CA VAL A 144 26.06 30.55 35.18
C VAL A 144 24.68 30.08 34.70
N ARG A 145 23.65 30.24 35.54
CA ARG A 145 22.26 29.88 35.18
C ARG A 145 21.67 30.82 34.13
N THR A 146 21.88 32.13 34.25
CA THR A 146 21.40 33.11 33.26
C THR A 146 22.13 32.96 31.92
N ALA A 147 23.44 32.75 31.92
CA ALA A 147 24.20 32.49 30.70
C ALA A 147 23.73 31.20 30.00
N CYS A 148 23.54 30.11 30.75
CA CYS A 148 23.06 28.84 30.21
C CYS A 148 21.63 28.95 29.63
N ALA A 149 20.73 29.66 30.31
CA ALA A 149 19.38 29.93 29.81
C ALA A 149 19.39 30.76 28.52
N ALA A 150 20.23 31.79 28.45
CA ALA A 150 20.39 32.63 27.24
C ALA A 150 20.94 31.83 26.05
N VAL A 151 21.95 30.98 26.27
CA VAL A 151 22.50 30.08 25.23
C VAL A 151 21.43 29.10 24.75
N THR A 152 20.67 28.51 25.67
CA THR A 152 19.60 27.55 25.33
C THR A 152 18.49 28.22 24.53
N ALA A 153 18.05 29.42 24.93
CA ALA A 153 17.05 30.19 24.19
C ALA A 153 17.54 30.57 22.78
N LYS A 154 18.81 30.98 22.65
CA LYS A 154 19.42 31.29 21.35
C LYS A 154 19.49 30.04 20.44
N PHE A 155 19.87 28.88 20.99
CA PHE A 155 19.90 27.63 20.24
C PHE A 155 18.50 27.17 19.80
N GLN A 156 17.50 27.24 20.67
CA GLN A 156 16.11 26.93 20.33
C GLN A 156 15.58 27.87 19.23
N LYS A 157 15.87 29.17 19.30
CA LYS A 157 15.50 30.15 18.27
C LYS A 157 16.14 29.81 16.92
N LEU A 158 17.43 29.46 16.90
CA LEU A 158 18.13 29.03 15.67
C LEU A 158 17.55 27.74 15.07
N LEU A 159 17.27 26.74 15.90
CA LEU A 159 16.60 25.50 15.46
C LEU A 159 15.22 25.79 14.88
N CYS A 160 14.43 26.65 15.52
CA CYS A 160 13.12 27.08 15.02
C CYS A 160 13.25 27.78 13.66
N CYS A 161 14.18 28.73 13.52
CA CYS A 161 14.44 29.41 12.25
C CYS A 161 14.88 28.44 11.14
N ARG A 162 15.77 27.48 11.43
CA ARG A 162 16.22 26.47 10.45
C ARG A 162 15.07 25.57 10.00
N ARG A 163 14.26 25.06 10.93
CA ARG A 163 13.06 24.26 10.62
C ARG A 163 12.06 25.06 9.79
N HIS A 164 11.85 26.33 10.11
CA HIS A 164 10.93 27.20 9.37
C HIS A 164 11.44 27.51 7.95
N LYS A 165 12.75 27.72 7.77
CA LYS A 165 13.37 27.92 6.45
C LYS A 165 13.28 26.66 5.58
N GLU A 166 13.55 25.48 6.15
CA GLU A 166 13.34 24.18 5.49
C GLU A 166 11.87 23.96 5.10
N PHE A 167 10.95 24.24 6.01
CA PHE A 167 9.52 24.12 5.77
C PHE A 167 9.06 25.03 4.63
N ARG A 168 9.45 26.31 4.65
CA ARG A 168 9.15 27.26 3.56
C ARG A 168 9.69 26.78 2.22
N LYS A 169 10.94 26.31 2.15
CA LYS A 169 11.51 25.74 0.91
C LYS A 169 10.71 24.55 0.39
N ARG A 170 10.30 23.63 1.28
CA ARG A 170 9.45 22.47 0.90
C ARG A 170 8.07 22.93 0.44
N PHE A 171 7.50 23.93 1.09
CA PHE A 171 6.21 24.49 0.74
C PHE A 171 6.22 25.15 -0.65
N THR A 172 7.18 26.03 -0.93
CA THR A 172 7.34 26.67 -2.24
C THR A 172 7.59 25.64 -3.34
N LYS A 173 8.49 24.67 -3.11
CA LYS A 173 8.73 23.58 -4.07
C LYS A 173 7.49 22.71 -4.32
N ASN A 174 6.64 22.52 -3.31
CA ASN A 174 5.37 21.82 -3.48
C ASN A 174 4.33 22.67 -4.23
N GLN A 175 4.28 23.98 -4.00
CA GLN A 175 3.44 24.89 -4.79
C GLN A 175 3.86 24.89 -6.27
N GLU A 176 5.16 25.00 -6.56
CA GLU A 176 5.69 24.90 -7.93
C GLU A 176 5.34 23.57 -8.58
N ARG A 177 5.43 22.45 -7.83
CA ARG A 177 5.03 21.13 -8.33
C ARG A 177 3.53 21.06 -8.62
N ARG A 178 2.68 21.62 -7.77
CA ARG A 178 1.23 21.69 -8.00
C ARG A 178 0.89 22.58 -9.20
N GLN A 179 1.58 23.72 -9.34
CA GLN A 179 1.40 24.58 -10.51
C GLN A 179 1.85 23.86 -11.78
N LYS A 180 2.97 23.12 -11.72
CA LYS A 180 3.37 22.22 -12.80
C LYS A 180 2.28 21.20 -13.08
N PHE A 181 1.73 20.49 -12.09
CA PHE A 181 0.64 19.54 -12.32
C PHE A 181 -0.53 20.14 -13.11
N LYS A 182 -0.99 21.34 -12.70
CA LYS A 182 -2.10 22.05 -13.35
C LYS A 182 -1.74 22.53 -14.76
N ASN A 183 -0.49 22.91 -14.97
CA ASN A 183 0.01 23.35 -16.27
C ASN A 183 0.44 22.16 -17.17
N TYR A 184 0.56 20.95 -16.61
CA TYR A 184 1.11 19.78 -17.30
C TYR A 184 0.04 19.01 -18.05
N GLU A 185 0.50 18.33 -19.09
CA GLU A 185 -0.23 17.34 -19.90
C GLU A 185 -0.92 16.23 -19.06
N PHE A 186 -0.51 16.04 -17.80
CA PHE A 186 -1.09 15.03 -16.90
C PHE A 186 -2.57 15.26 -16.57
N ALA A 187 -2.97 16.51 -16.29
CA ALA A 187 -4.39 16.82 -16.07
C ALA A 187 -5.19 16.57 -17.35
N LYS A 188 -4.61 16.92 -18.50
CA LYS A 188 -5.18 16.67 -19.82
C LYS A 188 -5.29 15.18 -20.12
N ALA A 189 -4.36 14.34 -19.67
CA ALA A 189 -4.44 12.89 -19.86
C ALA A 189 -5.60 12.26 -19.09
N LEU A 190 -5.86 12.70 -17.85
CA LEU A 190 -7.06 12.29 -17.12
C LEU A 190 -8.33 12.83 -17.78
N GLU A 191 -8.33 14.08 -18.23
CA GLU A 191 -9.45 14.65 -18.97
C GLU A 191 -9.75 13.84 -20.24
N THR A 192 -8.73 13.54 -21.04
CA THR A 192 -8.82 12.66 -22.22
C THR A 192 -9.36 11.29 -21.84
N TYR A 193 -8.87 10.68 -20.76
CA TYR A 193 -9.40 9.40 -20.28
C TYR A 193 -10.91 9.48 -20.03
N THR A 194 -11.41 10.50 -19.35
CA THR A 194 -12.84 10.67 -19.07
C THR A 194 -13.71 11.07 -20.28
N THR A 195 -13.16 11.04 -21.49
CA THR A 195 -13.92 11.21 -22.74
C THR A 195 -14.23 9.85 -23.37
N ASN A 196 -14.58 9.79 -24.65
CA ASN A 196 -14.81 8.52 -25.35
C ASN A 196 -13.53 7.67 -25.51
N GLU A 197 -12.34 8.24 -25.24
CA GLU A 197 -11.06 7.55 -25.36
C GLU A 197 -10.79 6.52 -24.23
N TYR A 198 -11.59 6.48 -23.14
CA TYR A 198 -11.39 5.45 -22.09
C TYR A 198 -11.46 4.04 -22.65
N ARG A 199 -12.24 3.81 -23.71
CA ARG A 199 -12.41 2.48 -24.33
C ARG A 199 -11.09 1.98 -24.89
N LYS A 200 -10.44 2.77 -25.75
CA LYS A 200 -9.14 2.43 -26.35
C LYS A 200 -8.06 2.28 -25.28
N ILE A 201 -8.04 3.19 -24.30
CA ILE A 201 -7.08 3.14 -23.18
C ILE A 201 -7.25 1.85 -22.36
N ASN A 202 -8.47 1.52 -21.95
CA ASN A 202 -8.72 0.32 -21.14
C ASN A 202 -8.53 -0.97 -21.96
N GLU A 203 -8.84 -0.97 -23.25
CA GLU A 203 -8.60 -2.10 -24.15
C GLU A 203 -7.10 -2.38 -24.30
N ALA A 204 -6.31 -1.34 -24.59
CA ALA A 204 -4.84 -1.40 -24.64
C ALA A 204 -4.21 -1.88 -23.33
N LEU A 205 -4.76 -1.45 -22.19
CA LEU A 205 -4.32 -1.92 -20.87
C LEU A 205 -4.64 -3.41 -20.64
N ARG A 206 -5.80 -3.88 -21.11
CA ARG A 206 -6.23 -5.29 -20.96
C ARG A 206 -5.54 -6.25 -21.91
N SER A 207 -5.27 -5.83 -23.13
CA SER A 207 -4.54 -6.64 -24.11
C SER A 207 -3.06 -6.78 -23.73
N GLY A 208 -2.51 -5.80 -23.00
CA GLY A 208 -1.07 -5.70 -22.74
C GLY A 208 -0.25 -5.41 -23.99
N THR A 209 -0.90 -5.24 -25.14
CA THR A 209 -0.30 -4.95 -26.43
C THR A 209 -0.87 -3.64 -26.94
N VAL A 210 -0.02 -2.63 -27.05
CA VAL A 210 -0.35 -1.42 -27.81
C VAL A 210 0.44 -1.50 -29.09
N ASP A 211 -0.27 -1.47 -30.23
CA ASP A 211 0.38 -1.48 -31.54
C ASP A 211 1.47 -0.41 -31.56
N SER A 212 2.67 -0.77 -32.02
CA SER A 212 3.82 0.14 -32.02
C SER A 212 3.58 1.40 -32.84
N GLN A 213 2.55 1.40 -33.70
CA GLN A 213 2.12 2.55 -34.48
C GLN A 213 1.29 3.57 -33.67
N GLU A 214 0.81 3.21 -32.47
CA GLU A 214 0.01 4.08 -31.59
C GLU A 214 0.84 4.70 -30.44
N GLU A 215 2.00 5.27 -30.75
CA GLU A 215 2.85 5.95 -29.75
C GLU A 215 2.09 6.99 -28.92
N GLY A 216 1.12 7.68 -29.54
CA GLY A 216 0.25 8.65 -28.86
C GLY A 216 -0.66 8.03 -27.80
N LEU A 217 -1.19 6.82 -28.03
CA LEU A 217 -2.01 6.11 -27.06
C LEU A 217 -1.16 5.63 -25.89
N GLN A 218 0.00 5.02 -26.16
CA GLN A 218 0.94 4.59 -25.12
C GLN A 218 1.34 5.75 -24.20
N ARG A 219 1.66 6.91 -24.79
CA ARG A 219 1.97 8.12 -24.03
C ARG A 219 0.78 8.56 -23.17
N THR A 220 -0.43 8.58 -23.74
CA THR A 220 -1.65 8.95 -23.00
C THR A 220 -1.92 8.02 -21.83
N ILE A 221 -1.75 6.70 -22.00
CA ILE A 221 -1.89 5.70 -20.94
C ILE A 221 -0.88 5.97 -19.81
N LYS A 222 0.39 6.13 -20.17
CA LYS A 222 1.47 6.41 -19.21
C LYS A 222 1.21 7.70 -18.45
N ASP A 223 0.80 8.75 -19.16
CA ASP A 223 0.51 10.06 -18.58
C ASP A 223 -0.72 10.01 -17.67
N ALA A 224 -1.77 9.26 -18.02
CA ALA A 224 -2.95 9.07 -17.17
C ALA A 224 -2.61 8.31 -15.88
N ILE A 225 -1.83 7.22 -15.95
CA ILE A 225 -1.35 6.48 -14.77
C ILE A 225 -0.48 7.37 -13.89
N MET A 226 0.41 8.15 -14.50
CA MET A 226 1.29 9.07 -13.78
C MET A 226 0.51 10.21 -13.15
N ALA A 227 -0.47 10.78 -13.85
CA ALA A 227 -1.38 11.80 -13.35
C ALA A 227 -2.16 11.31 -12.13
N PHE A 228 -2.70 10.09 -12.20
CA PHE A 228 -3.40 9.46 -11.08
C PHE A 228 -2.51 9.32 -9.84
N LYS A 229 -1.32 8.72 -10.00
CA LYS A 229 -0.36 8.49 -8.90
C LYS A 229 0.16 9.80 -8.29
N ILE A 230 0.55 10.75 -9.15
CA ILE A 230 1.10 12.03 -8.71
C ILE A 230 0.01 12.91 -8.08
N GLY A 231 -1.18 12.96 -8.69
CA GLY A 231 -2.31 13.73 -8.20
C GLY A 231 -2.69 13.31 -6.78
N LEU A 232 -2.71 12.00 -6.50
CA LEU A 232 -2.90 11.46 -5.16
C LEU A 232 -1.78 11.90 -4.21
N ARG A 233 -0.51 11.70 -4.60
CA ARG A 233 0.66 12.02 -3.77
C ARG A 233 0.73 13.51 -3.42
N TRP A 234 0.30 14.39 -4.31
CA TRP A 234 0.34 15.84 -4.12
C TRP A 234 -0.93 16.42 -3.48
N GLY A 235 -1.95 15.58 -3.29
CA GLY A 235 -3.25 15.94 -2.72
C GLY A 235 -4.11 16.79 -3.66
N GLU A 236 -3.80 16.77 -4.96
CA GLU A 236 -4.68 17.36 -5.98
C GLU A 236 -5.89 16.45 -6.18
N LEU A 237 -5.68 15.14 -6.29
CA LEU A 237 -6.74 14.14 -6.27
C LEU A 237 -7.07 13.73 -4.84
N LYS A 238 -8.36 13.52 -4.57
CA LYS A 238 -8.85 13.11 -3.26
C LYS A 238 -9.40 11.70 -3.34
N VAL A 239 -8.96 10.87 -2.39
CA VAL A 239 -9.58 9.58 -2.13
C VAL A 239 -11.06 9.81 -1.78
N CYS A 240 -11.94 9.04 -2.40
CA CYS A 240 -13.37 9.09 -2.16
C CYS A 240 -13.67 8.61 -0.73
N ASN A 241 -14.77 9.09 -0.15
CA ASN A 241 -15.20 8.61 1.15
C ASN A 241 -15.63 7.14 1.05
N SER A 242 -14.95 6.26 1.78
CA SER A 242 -15.17 4.81 1.82
C SER A 242 -16.60 4.40 2.19
N LYS A 243 -17.36 5.28 2.85
CA LYS A 243 -18.76 5.03 3.23
C LYS A 243 -19.77 5.26 2.11
N LYS A 244 -19.36 5.90 1.01
CA LYS A 244 -20.26 6.16 -0.12
C LYS A 244 -20.28 4.96 -1.05
N THR A 245 -21.48 4.49 -1.42
CA THR A 245 -21.63 3.45 -2.43
C THR A 245 -21.26 3.97 -3.81
N LEU A 246 -20.55 3.18 -4.60
CA LEU A 246 -20.23 3.48 -5.99
C LEU A 246 -20.93 2.49 -6.92
N PHE A 247 -21.21 2.93 -8.13
CA PHE A 247 -21.97 2.17 -9.12
C PHE A 247 -21.21 2.13 -10.45
N ARG A 248 -21.26 1.00 -11.14
CA ARG A 248 -20.77 0.86 -12.50
C ARG A 248 -21.70 -0.03 -13.30
N GLY A 249 -22.14 0.46 -14.46
CA GLY A 249 -22.78 -0.35 -15.48
C GLY A 249 -21.72 -1.02 -16.35
N SER A 250 -21.90 -2.29 -16.67
CA SER A 250 -21.04 -3.03 -17.58
C SER A 250 -21.85 -3.95 -18.48
N GLY A 251 -21.37 -4.16 -19.71
CA GLY A 251 -21.91 -5.16 -20.62
C GLY A 251 -21.30 -6.52 -20.34
N SER A 252 -21.15 -7.33 -21.39
CA SER A 252 -20.56 -8.66 -21.30
C SER A 252 -19.22 -8.66 -20.55
N LEU A 253 -19.06 -9.70 -19.73
CA LEU A 253 -17.83 -9.96 -18.99
C LEU A 253 -17.14 -11.18 -19.62
N PRO A 254 -15.79 -11.25 -19.60
CA PRO A 254 -15.07 -12.42 -20.07
C PRO A 254 -15.15 -13.61 -19.10
N PHE A 255 -15.83 -13.44 -17.95
CA PHE A 255 -16.04 -14.46 -16.94
C PHE A 255 -17.43 -14.34 -16.33
N VAL A 256 -17.91 -15.42 -15.71
CA VAL A 256 -19.16 -15.42 -14.94
C VAL A 256 -18.84 -15.04 -13.49
N PRO A 257 -19.43 -13.98 -12.92
CA PRO A 257 -19.15 -13.56 -11.55
C PRO A 257 -19.62 -14.63 -10.55
N GLN A 258 -18.74 -15.00 -9.63
CA GLN A 258 -19.01 -16.00 -8.58
C GLN A 258 -18.78 -15.39 -7.20
N VAL A 259 -19.67 -15.67 -6.25
CA VAL A 259 -19.54 -15.19 -4.87
C VAL A 259 -18.26 -15.73 -4.25
N GLY A 260 -17.50 -14.85 -3.58
CA GLY A 260 -16.23 -15.17 -2.95
C GLY A 260 -15.02 -15.08 -3.89
N ALA A 261 -15.22 -15.10 -5.21
CA ALA A 261 -14.14 -14.93 -6.18
C ALA A 261 -13.56 -13.52 -6.14
N THR A 262 -12.30 -13.41 -6.56
CA THR A 262 -11.60 -12.14 -6.72
C THR A 262 -11.50 -11.82 -8.21
N MET A 263 -11.75 -10.57 -8.56
CA MET A 263 -11.57 -10.05 -9.90
C MET A 263 -10.63 -8.85 -9.88
N SER A 264 -9.90 -8.65 -10.98
CA SER A 264 -9.18 -7.43 -11.30
C SER A 264 -9.53 -7.02 -12.73
N ASP A 265 -9.47 -5.71 -13.00
CA ASP A 265 -9.47 -5.17 -14.36
C ASP A 265 -8.08 -4.59 -14.60
N GLU A 266 -7.37 -5.03 -15.65
CA GLU A 266 -6.09 -4.44 -16.02
C GLU A 266 -6.25 -2.99 -16.50
N GLY A 267 -7.45 -2.63 -16.97
CA GLY A 267 -7.82 -1.25 -17.24
C GLY A 267 -8.10 -0.46 -15.96
N PHE A 268 -8.24 0.85 -16.11
CA PHE A 268 -8.82 1.66 -15.03
C PHE A 268 -10.27 1.25 -14.79
N TYR A 269 -10.64 1.11 -13.52
CA TYR A 269 -12.00 0.75 -13.13
C TYR A 269 -12.79 2.03 -12.77
N SER A 270 -13.44 2.61 -13.77
CA SER A 270 -14.32 3.77 -13.61
C SER A 270 -15.67 3.40 -12.97
N THR A 271 -16.11 4.22 -12.01
CA THR A 271 -17.37 4.11 -11.26
C THR A 271 -17.98 5.49 -11.04
N SER A 272 -19.25 5.56 -10.67
CA SER A 272 -19.98 6.80 -10.37
C SER A 272 -20.57 6.77 -8.95
N LEU A 273 -20.68 7.95 -8.32
CA LEU A 273 -21.47 8.13 -7.10
C LEU A 273 -22.99 8.06 -7.33
N HIS A 274 -23.44 8.20 -8.57
CA HIS A 274 -24.86 8.24 -8.92
C HIS A 274 -25.27 6.94 -9.64
N LYS A 275 -26.19 6.19 -9.02
CA LYS A 275 -26.75 4.96 -9.61
C LYS A 275 -27.36 5.22 -11.00
N SER A 276 -28.01 6.36 -11.18
CA SER A 276 -28.62 6.75 -12.47
C SER A 276 -27.62 6.76 -13.62
N ILE A 277 -26.36 7.18 -13.38
CA ILE A 277 -25.32 7.19 -14.42
C ILE A 277 -24.95 5.77 -14.86
N ALA A 278 -24.82 4.85 -13.90
CA ALA A 278 -24.58 3.44 -14.20
C ALA A 278 -25.78 2.79 -14.92
N VAL A 279 -27.00 3.16 -14.55
CA VAL A 279 -28.24 2.72 -15.20
C VAL A 279 -28.35 3.26 -16.63
N ASP A 280 -28.07 4.55 -16.86
CA ASP A 280 -28.06 5.17 -18.18
C ASP A 280 -27.04 4.50 -19.12
N PHE A 281 -25.93 4.01 -18.57
CA PHE A 281 -24.96 3.23 -19.33
C PHE A 281 -25.53 1.87 -19.76
N LEU A 282 -26.22 1.17 -18.86
CA LEU A 282 -26.85 -0.13 -19.14
C LEU A 282 -28.05 -0.01 -20.10
N ALA A 283 -28.81 1.08 -20.00
CA ALA A 283 -29.96 1.35 -20.87
C ALA A 283 -29.55 1.52 -22.35
N LYS A 284 -28.29 1.88 -22.62
CA LYS A 284 -27.75 2.01 -23.98
C LYS A 284 -27.26 0.68 -24.57
N GLN A 285 -27.21 -0.38 -23.76
CA GLN A 285 -26.81 -1.72 -24.21
C GLN A 285 -28.01 -2.48 -24.75
N LYS A 286 -27.77 -3.43 -25.66
CA LYS A 286 -28.87 -4.21 -26.23
C LYS A 286 -29.50 -5.10 -25.16
N VAL A 287 -30.81 -5.32 -25.28
CA VAL A 287 -31.61 -6.03 -24.27
C VAL A 287 -31.22 -7.52 -24.17
N ASP A 288 -30.79 -8.11 -25.28
CA ASP A 288 -30.35 -9.50 -25.42
C ASP A 288 -28.92 -9.74 -24.90
N GLU A 289 -28.15 -8.69 -24.63
CA GLU A 289 -26.79 -8.79 -24.12
C GLU A 289 -26.76 -8.90 -22.58
N ALA A 290 -25.75 -9.61 -22.06
CA ALA A 290 -25.52 -9.71 -20.63
C ALA A 290 -25.15 -8.34 -20.04
N ARG A 291 -25.90 -7.92 -19.02
CA ARG A 291 -25.80 -6.59 -18.39
C ARG A 291 -25.56 -6.73 -16.90
N TYR A 292 -24.56 -6.01 -16.40
CA TYR A 292 -24.11 -6.10 -15.01
C TYR A 292 -24.12 -4.73 -14.33
N LEU A 293 -24.80 -4.64 -13.20
CA LEU A 293 -24.70 -3.50 -12.29
C LEU A 293 -23.80 -3.85 -11.12
N PHE A 294 -22.58 -3.33 -11.16
CA PHE A 294 -21.64 -3.44 -10.05
C PHE A 294 -21.94 -2.39 -8.99
N VAL A 295 -22.01 -2.82 -7.73
CA VAL A 295 -22.27 -1.97 -6.56
C VAL A 295 -21.11 -2.15 -5.58
N LEU A 296 -20.32 -1.11 -5.39
CA LEU A 296 -19.18 -1.12 -4.46
C LEU A 296 -19.63 -0.51 -3.14
N THR A 297 -19.85 -1.36 -2.13
CA THR A 297 -20.29 -0.94 -0.79
C THR A 297 -19.12 -0.71 0.17
N SER A 298 -17.94 -1.27 -0.13
CA SER A 298 -16.70 -1.07 0.61
C SER A 298 -15.54 -0.81 -0.35
N HIS A 299 -14.93 0.36 -0.23
CA HIS A 299 -13.72 0.76 -0.96
C HIS A 299 -12.87 1.70 -0.11
N CYS A 300 -11.60 1.86 -0.45
CA CYS A 300 -10.67 2.75 0.21
C CYS A 300 -9.68 3.46 -0.71
N ASN A 301 -9.45 2.98 -1.94
CA ASN A 301 -8.50 3.62 -2.86
C ASN A 301 -9.17 4.26 -4.08
N GLY A 302 -10.50 4.25 -4.16
CA GLY A 302 -11.24 4.97 -5.21
C GLY A 302 -10.95 6.46 -5.16
N VAL A 303 -10.65 7.07 -6.31
CA VAL A 303 -10.22 8.47 -6.40
C VAL A 303 -11.26 9.30 -7.12
N ASN A 304 -11.71 10.37 -6.49
CA ASN A 304 -12.63 11.30 -7.14
C ASN A 304 -11.88 12.11 -8.22
N VAL A 305 -12.26 11.93 -9.48
CA VAL A 305 -11.65 12.60 -10.64
C VAL A 305 -12.53 13.70 -11.22
N LYS A 306 -13.65 14.05 -10.56
CA LYS A 306 -14.65 15.04 -11.02
C LYS A 306 -14.04 16.37 -11.50
N GLN A 307 -12.99 16.86 -10.85
CA GLN A 307 -12.38 18.14 -11.21
C GLN A 307 -11.60 18.10 -12.53
N PHE A 308 -11.16 16.91 -12.96
CA PHE A 308 -10.44 16.69 -14.23
C PHE A 308 -11.32 15.98 -15.25
N SER A 309 -12.49 15.45 -14.84
CA SER A 309 -13.42 14.80 -15.74
C SER A 309 -14.10 15.81 -16.67
N ARG A 310 -14.20 15.46 -17.95
CA ARG A 310 -14.98 16.22 -18.93
C ARG A 310 -16.49 16.13 -18.63
N CYS A 311 -16.92 15.05 -17.98
CA CYS A 311 -18.30 14.78 -17.60
C CYS A 311 -18.52 14.99 -16.10
N LYS A 312 -18.40 16.23 -15.61
CA LYS A 312 -18.49 16.56 -14.17
C LYS A 312 -19.77 16.08 -13.47
N LYS A 313 -20.86 15.87 -14.22
CA LYS A 313 -22.14 15.37 -13.70
C LYS A 313 -22.08 13.90 -13.27
N GLU A 314 -21.14 13.13 -13.80
CA GLU A 314 -21.01 11.70 -13.49
C GLU A 314 -20.43 11.47 -12.09
N GLU A 315 -19.85 12.50 -11.47
CA GLU A 315 -19.17 12.41 -10.17
C GLU A 315 -18.25 11.18 -10.09
N GLU A 316 -17.46 11.00 -11.14
CA GLU A 316 -16.66 9.81 -11.38
C GLU A 316 -15.64 9.56 -10.27
N VAL A 317 -15.58 8.30 -9.84
CA VAL A 317 -14.58 7.75 -8.94
C VAL A 317 -13.82 6.67 -9.69
N LEU A 318 -12.53 6.91 -9.87
CA LEU A 318 -11.64 6.07 -10.67
C LEU A 318 -10.75 5.23 -9.75
N PHE A 319 -10.63 3.95 -10.05
CA PHE A 319 -9.66 3.06 -9.41
C PHE A 319 -8.49 2.78 -10.35
N ALA A 320 -7.32 2.54 -9.76
CA ALA A 320 -6.11 2.25 -10.53
C ALA A 320 -6.24 0.94 -11.33
N PRO A 321 -5.45 0.79 -12.40
CA PRO A 321 -5.24 -0.50 -13.06
C PRO A 321 -4.94 -1.62 -12.07
N SER A 322 -5.47 -2.80 -12.35
CA SER A 322 -5.27 -4.05 -11.60
C SER A 322 -5.73 -3.96 -10.13
N THR A 323 -6.68 -3.06 -9.82
CA THR A 323 -7.33 -3.02 -8.50
C THR A 323 -8.10 -4.33 -8.28
N LEU A 324 -7.91 -4.94 -7.12
CA LEU A 324 -8.56 -6.21 -6.76
C LEU A 324 -9.88 -5.96 -6.04
N PHE A 325 -10.92 -6.65 -6.49
CA PHE A 325 -12.25 -6.64 -5.88
C PHE A 325 -12.69 -8.06 -5.56
N ARG A 326 -13.23 -8.27 -4.37
CA ARG A 326 -13.90 -9.51 -3.99
C ARG A 326 -15.40 -9.40 -4.26
N ILE A 327 -15.96 -10.41 -4.91
CA ILE A 327 -17.40 -10.50 -5.17
C ILE A 327 -18.10 -10.93 -3.89
N ALA A 328 -18.87 -10.02 -3.29
CA ALA A 328 -19.59 -10.26 -2.05
C ALA A 328 -20.95 -10.93 -2.29
N SER A 329 -21.67 -10.53 -3.35
CA SER A 329 -22.96 -11.11 -3.71
C SER A 329 -23.21 -11.01 -5.23
N VAL A 330 -24.00 -11.95 -5.76
CA VAL A 330 -24.44 -11.98 -7.16
C VAL A 330 -25.95 -12.24 -7.16
N ALA A 331 -26.72 -11.35 -7.78
CA ALA A 331 -28.16 -11.43 -7.89
C ALA A 331 -28.57 -11.35 -9.38
N PRO A 332 -28.71 -12.49 -10.08
CA PRO A 332 -29.21 -12.52 -11.45
C PRO A 332 -30.71 -12.22 -11.51
N GLY A 333 -31.21 -11.81 -12.67
CA GLY A 333 -32.64 -11.56 -12.88
C GLY A 333 -33.18 -10.28 -12.23
N HIS A 334 -32.29 -9.37 -11.81
CA HIS A 334 -32.68 -8.12 -11.16
C HIS A 334 -33.33 -7.18 -12.18
N ILE A 335 -34.46 -6.57 -11.80
CA ILE A 335 -35.15 -5.56 -12.60
C ILE A 335 -34.76 -4.20 -12.06
N GLU A 336 -34.17 -3.36 -12.91
CA GLU A 336 -33.71 -2.04 -12.54
C GLU A 336 -34.52 -0.97 -13.27
N ALA A 337 -35.04 0.01 -12.53
CA ALA A 337 -35.84 1.07 -13.13
C ALA A 337 -35.02 1.84 -14.16
N GLY A 338 -35.56 1.99 -15.38
CA GLY A 338 -34.88 2.64 -16.50
C GLY A 338 -34.03 1.71 -17.37
N VAL A 339 -33.97 0.40 -17.07
CA VAL A 339 -33.33 -0.61 -17.93
C VAL A 339 -34.40 -1.61 -18.37
N GLU A 340 -34.59 -1.78 -19.68
CA GLU A 340 -35.51 -2.79 -20.22
C GLU A 340 -34.93 -4.20 -20.03
N GLY A 341 -35.71 -5.15 -19.53
CA GLY A 341 -35.27 -6.53 -19.28
C GLY A 341 -34.55 -6.73 -17.94
N THR A 342 -33.89 -7.88 -17.78
CA THR A 342 -33.19 -8.23 -16.54
C THR A 342 -31.70 -7.92 -16.61
N ILE A 343 -31.11 -7.61 -15.46
CA ILE A 343 -29.67 -7.45 -15.27
C ILE A 343 -29.15 -8.37 -14.17
N THR A 344 -27.84 -8.54 -14.09
CA THR A 344 -27.16 -9.17 -12.95
C THR A 344 -26.58 -8.09 -12.04
N ARG A 345 -27.06 -8.01 -10.80
CA ARG A 345 -26.48 -7.11 -9.80
C ARG A 345 -25.34 -7.81 -9.08
N VAL A 346 -24.17 -7.18 -9.02
CA VAL A 346 -22.96 -7.75 -8.41
C VAL A 346 -22.44 -6.79 -7.34
N GLU A 347 -22.33 -7.25 -6.11
CA GLU A 347 -21.75 -6.46 -5.03
C GLU A 347 -20.26 -6.75 -4.88
N LEU A 348 -19.46 -5.69 -4.81
CA LEU A 348 -18.00 -5.76 -4.76
C LEU A 348 -17.46 -5.10 -3.49
N HIS A 349 -16.43 -5.72 -2.91
CA HIS A 349 -15.58 -5.14 -1.88
C HIS A 349 -14.16 -4.98 -2.41
N GLU A 350 -13.59 -3.78 -2.35
CA GLU A 350 -12.17 -3.59 -2.66
C GLU A 350 -11.30 -4.35 -1.65
N MET A 351 -10.26 -5.03 -2.16
CA MET A 351 -9.25 -5.68 -1.32
C MET A 351 -8.03 -4.77 -1.13
N VAL A 352 -7.45 -4.77 0.07
CA VAL A 352 -6.29 -3.94 0.47
C VAL A 352 -5.13 -4.79 0.92
#